data_AF-A0A527Z6Q6-F1
#
_entry.id   AF-A0A527Z6Q6-F1
#
_cell.length_a   1.000
_cell.length_b   1.000
_cell.length_c   1.000
_cell.angle_alpha   90.00
_cell.angle_beta   90.00
_cell.angle_gamma   90.00
#
_symmetry.space_group_name_H-M   'P 1'
#
loop_
_entity.id
_entity.type
_entity.pdbx_description
1 polymer ?
#
loop_
_entity_poly.entity_id
_entity_poly.type
_entity_poly.pdbx_seq_one_letter_code
_entity_poly.pdbx_strand_id
1 'polypeptide(L)' 'MSQAPAKIAVIGAGIMGSAIASRLLEAGQAVTVFDLDRAKVSALAGKGAASAASVAAATQASDFVILSLNHANI' A
#
# COMPACT_ATOMS: atom_id res chain seq x y z
N MET A 1 18.10 18.38 0.94
CA MET A 1 16.84 18.66 1.67
C MET A 1 16.20 17.30 1.95
N SER A 2 16.09 16.88 3.21
CA SER A 2 15.36 15.66 3.57
C SER A 2 13.86 15.96 3.48
N GLN A 3 13.18 15.39 2.48
CA GLN A 3 11.73 15.45 2.39
C GLN A 3 11.11 14.52 3.44
N ALA A 4 10.04 14.96 4.10
CA ALA A 4 9.27 14.09 4.98
C ALA A 4 8.71 12.88 4.18
N PRO A 5 8.57 11.70 4.80
CA PRO A 5 8.06 10.52 4.11
C PRO A 5 6.63 10.78 3.62
N ALA A 6 6.39 10.53 2.32
CA ALA A 6 5.07 10.61 1.73
C ALA A 6 4.18 9.48 2.27
N LYS A 7 2.90 9.78 2.49
CA LYS A 7 1.90 8.79 2.86
C LYS A 7 1.26 8.24 1.59
N ILE A 8 1.45 6.95 1.34
CA ILE A 8 1.07 6.30 0.07
C ILE A 8 0.16 5.11 0.38
N ALA A 9 -1.02 5.09 -0.26
CA ALA A 9 -1.88 3.92 -0.28
C ALA A 9 -1.53 3.02 -1.47
N VAL A 10 -1.37 1.72 -1.25
CA VAL A 10 -1.28 0.72 -2.31
C VAL A 10 -2.49 -0.21 -2.20
N ILE A 11 -3.36 -0.16 -3.20
CA ILE A 11 -4.57 -0.97 -3.29
C ILE A 11 -4.34 -2.10 -4.29
N GLY A 12 -4.40 -3.33 -3.80
CA GLY A 12 -3.97 -4.53 -4.50
C GLY A 12 -2.54 -4.91 -4.12
N ALA A 13 -2.39 -6.06 -3.49
CA ALA A 13 -1.14 -6.65 -2.99
C ALA A 13 -0.72 -7.87 -3.82
N GLY A 14 -1.06 -7.90 -5.11
CA GLY A 14 -0.58 -8.90 -6.07
C GLY A 14 0.94 -8.81 -6.29
N ILE A 15 1.45 -9.51 -7.32
CA ILE A 15 2.90 -9.56 -7.60
C ILE A 15 3.49 -8.14 -7.75
N MET A 16 2.84 -7.27 -8.53
CA MET A 16 3.30 -5.89 -8.73
C MET A 16 3.05 -5.01 -7.50
N GLY A 17 1.83 -5.00 -6.96
CA GLY A 17 1.49 -4.17 -5.81
C GLY A 17 2.37 -4.45 -4.58
N SER A 18 2.68 -5.72 -4.31
CA SER A 18 3.58 -6.10 -3.21
C SER A 18 5.03 -5.69 -3.46
N ALA A 19 5.52 -5.76 -4.70
CA ALA A 19 6.86 -5.28 -5.07
C ALA A 19 6.97 -3.75 -4.93
N ILE A 20 5.96 -3.02 -5.39
CA ILE A 20 5.88 -1.56 -5.26
C ILE A 20 5.86 -1.16 -3.79
N ALA A 21 4.95 -1.74 -3.00
CA ALA A 21 4.84 -1.45 -1.56
C ALA A 21 6.17 -1.74 -0.83
N SER A 22 6.82 -2.87 -1.12
CA SER A 22 8.12 -3.21 -0.50
C SER A 22 9.20 -2.18 -0.85
N ARG A 23 9.31 -1.76 -2.12
CA ARG A 23 10.28 -0.74 -2.54
C ARG A 23 10.02 0.62 -1.91
N LEU A 24 8.76 1.03 -1.78
CA LEU A 24 8.40 2.29 -1.14
C LEU A 24 8.76 2.29 0.36
N LEU A 25 8.54 1.17 1.05
CA LEU A 25 8.97 1.00 2.45
C LEU A 25 10.49 1.08 2.58
N GLU A 26 11.24 0.40 1.70
CA GLU A 26 12.71 0.46 1.69
C GLU A 26 13.24 1.87 1.39
N ALA A 27 12.52 2.65 0.58
CA ALA A 27 12.79 4.06 0.32
C ALA A 27 12.34 5.00 1.47
N GLY A 28 11.91 4.45 2.61
CA GLY A 28 11.53 5.19 3.80
C GLY A 28 10.15 5.87 3.72
N GLN A 29 9.30 5.50 2.77
CA GLN A 29 7.95 6.08 2.65
C GLN A 29 6.96 5.41 3.62
N ALA A 30 5.92 6.15 4.01
CA ALA A 30 4.85 5.61 4.84
C ALA A 30 3.79 4.93 3.96
N VAL A 31 3.75 3.60 3.97
CA VAL A 31 2.88 2.83 3.08
C VAL A 31 1.70 2.22 3.84
N THR A 32 0.48 2.48 3.37
CA THR A 32 -0.74 1.80 3.81
C THR A 32 -1.21 0.85 2.71
N VAL A 33 -1.54 -0.40 3.05
CA VAL A 33 -1.92 -1.43 2.08
C VAL A 33 -3.33 -1.96 2.32
N PHE A 34 -4.03 -2.27 1.24
CA PHE A 34 -5.30 -2.98 1.27
C PHE A 34 -5.38 -4.00 0.13
N ASP A 35 -5.86 -5.20 0.45
CA ASP A 35 -6.24 -6.26 -0.50
C ASP A 35 -7.38 -7.08 0.13
N LEU A 36 -8.17 -7.75 -0.71
CA LEU A 36 -9.20 -8.69 -0.28
C LEU A 36 -8.57 -9.92 0.41
N ASP A 37 -7.39 -10.32 -0.05
CA ASP A 37 -6.60 -11.39 0.57
C ASP A 37 -5.82 -10.85 1.78
N ARG A 38 -6.33 -11.17 2.96
CA ARG A 38 -5.76 -10.75 4.25
C ARG A 38 -4.36 -11.32 4.49
N ALA A 39 -4.00 -12.46 3.89
CA ALA A 39 -2.66 -13.03 4.05
C ALA A 39 -1.60 -12.15 3.36
N LYS A 40 -1.92 -11.61 2.18
CA LYS A 40 -1.03 -10.68 1.46
C LYS A 40 -0.84 -9.37 2.21
N VAL A 41 -1.92 -8.85 2.79
CA VAL A 41 -1.88 -7.65 3.66
C VAL A 41 -0.99 -7.91 4.88
N SER A 42 -1.16 -9.06 5.54
CA SER A 42 -0.33 -9.44 6.70
C SER A 42 1.15 -9.58 6.33
N ALA A 43 1.46 -10.12 5.15
CA ALA A 43 2.83 -10.26 4.68
C ALA A 43 3.52 -8.89 4.47
N LEU A 44 2.80 -7.91 3.90
CA LEU A 44 3.32 -6.55 3.75
C LEU A 44 3.37 -5.79 5.09
N ALA A 45 2.42 -6.04 5.99
CA ALA A 45 2.47 -5.48 7.34
C ALA A 45 3.70 -5.98 8.12
N GLY A 46 4.07 -7.25 7.96
CA GLY A 46 5.31 -7.81 8.50
C GLY A 46 6.60 -7.14 7.95
N LYS A 47 6.51 -6.41 6.83
CA LYS A 47 7.60 -5.61 6.26
C LYS A 47 7.57 -4.13 6.70
N GLY A 48 6.57 -3.72 7.48
CA GLY A 48 6.42 -2.35 7.98
C GLY A 48 5.31 -1.53 7.31
N ALA A 49 4.48 -2.11 6.43
CA ALA A 49 3.28 -1.42 5.95
C ALA A 49 2.20 -1.31 7.04
N ALA A 50 1.42 -0.24 7.02
CA ALA A 50 0.17 -0.16 7.75
C ALA A 50 -0.93 -0.95 7.01
N SER A 51 -1.78 -1.67 7.73
CA SER A 51 -2.94 -2.37 7.16
C SER A 51 -4.19 -1.49 7.26
N ALA A 52 -4.90 -1.32 6.15
CA ALA A 52 -6.20 -0.67 6.15
C ALA A 52 -7.36 -1.68 6.29
N ALA A 53 -8.45 -1.24 6.94
CA ALA A 53 -9.69 -2.00 7.05
C ALA A 53 -10.56 -1.94 5.78
N SER A 54 -10.39 -0.89 4.98
CA SER A 54 -11.10 -0.68 3.71
C SER A 54 -10.29 0.19 2.76
N VAL A 55 -10.64 0.20 1.47
CA VAL A 55 -10.06 1.12 0.48
C VAL A 55 -10.24 2.58 0.93
N ALA A 56 -11.45 2.94 1.38
CA ALA A 56 -11.74 4.30 1.85
C ALA A 56 -10.87 4.72 3.04
N ALA A 57 -10.57 3.81 3.96
CA ALA A 57 -9.68 4.10 5.08
C ALA A 57 -8.22 4.29 4.59
N ALA A 58 -7.76 3.46 3.65
CA ALA A 58 -6.42 3.56 3.07
C ALA A 58 -6.21 4.90 2.35
N THR A 59 -7.18 5.31 1.53
CA THR A 59 -7.10 6.54 0.74
C THR A 59 -7.19 7.80 1.60
N GLN A 60 -8.03 7.81 2.65
CA GLN A 60 -8.13 8.96 3.56
C GLN A 60 -6.85 9.21 4.36
N ALA A 61 -6.08 8.16 4.65
CA ALA A 61 -4.83 8.27 5.40
C ALA A 61 -3.61 8.67 4.53
N SER A 62 -3.78 8.79 3.22
CA SER A 62 -2.68 8.88 2.25
C SER A 62 -2.77 10.11 1.36
N ASP A 63 -1.62 10.66 0.96
CA ASP A 63 -1.54 11.78 0.03
C ASP A 63 -1.54 11.29 -1.44
N PHE A 64 -1.07 10.05 -1.65
CA PHE A 64 -1.02 9.39 -2.96
C PHE A 64 -1.68 8.02 -2.91
N VAL A 65 -2.27 7.60 -4.03
CA VAL A 65 -2.92 6.28 -4.17
C VAL A 65 -2.39 5.58 -5.42
N ILE A 66 -1.91 4.35 -5.24
CA ILE A 66 -1.48 3.46 -6.32
C ILE A 66 -2.46 2.29 -6.37
N LEU A 67 -3.05 2.08 -7.53
CA LEU A 67 -3.92 0.93 -7.81
C LEU A 67 -3.13 -0.10 -8.61
N SER A 68 -2.95 -1.30 -8.05
CA SER A 68 -2.32 -2.44 -8.73
C SER A 68 -3.32 -3.60 -8.76
N LEU A 69 -4.25 -3.52 -9.70
CA LEU A 69 -5.40 -4.41 -9.82
C LEU A 69 -5.36 -5.18 -11.14
N ASN A 70 -6.12 -6.28 -11.23
CA ASN A 70 -6.15 -7.12 -12.43
C ASN A 70 -6.89 -6.47 -13.61
N HIS A 71 -7.89 -5.64 -13.33
CA HIS A 71 -8.68 -4.93 -14.35
C HIS A 71 -9.28 -3.64 -13.79
N ALA A 72 -9.67 -2.74 -14.69
CA ALA A 72 -10.29 -1.45 -14.33
C ALA A 72 -11.80 -1.55 -14.07
N ASN A 73 -12.42 -2.73 -14.24
CA ASN A 73 -13.82 -2.91 -13.89
C ASN A 73 -13.94 -2.95 -12.36
N ILE A 74 -14.63 -1.96 -11.79
CA ILE A 74 -14.83 -1.73 -10.34
C ILE A 74 -16.21 -2.26 -9.95
#